data_AF-A0A4R7D9Y9-F1
#
_entry.id   AF-A0A4R7D9Y9-F1
#
_cell.length_a   1.000
_cell.length_b   1.000
_cell.length_c   1.000
_cell.angle_alpha   90.00
_cell.angle_beta   90.00
_cell.angle_gamma   90.00
#
_symmetry.space_group_name_H-M   'P 1'
#
loop_
_entity.id
_entity.type
_entity.pdbx_description
1 polymer ?
#
loop_
_entity_poly.entity_id
_entity_poly.type
_entity_poly.pdbx_seq_one_letter_code
_entity_poly.pdbx_strand_id
1 'polypeptide(L)' 'MEAYDAKLLFDYENLHGLAIQISTAKSIEKAIAHFKKVQGVVSVSQDELMQITKPE' A
#
# COMPACT_ATOMS: atom_id res chain seq x y z
N MET A 1 -10.68 11.90 -11.25
CA MET A 1 -9.90 10.90 -10.50
C MET A 1 -8.75 11.61 -9.83
N GLU A 2 -8.99 12.31 -8.73
CA GLU A 2 -7.90 12.80 -7.85
C GLU A 2 -7.80 11.83 -6.68
N ALA A 3 -7.39 10.60 -6.99
CA ALA A 3 -7.34 9.51 -6.01
C ALA A 3 -6.18 9.74 -5.05
N TYR A 4 -6.47 10.28 -3.87
CA TYR A 4 -5.58 10.41 -2.70
C TYR A 4 -4.14 10.91 -2.97
N ASP A 5 -3.84 11.55 -4.10
CA ASP A 5 -2.46 11.88 -4.54
C ASP A 5 -1.50 10.68 -4.35
N ALA A 6 -1.93 9.52 -4.86
CA ALA A 6 -1.17 8.27 -4.79
C ALA A 6 -0.66 7.87 -6.19
N LYS A 7 0.59 7.42 -6.24
CA LYS A 7 1.25 6.94 -7.46
C LYS A 7 1.34 5.42 -7.44
N LEU A 8 0.90 4.76 -8.51
CA LEU A 8 1.13 3.33 -8.70
C LEU A 8 2.64 3.07 -8.88
N LEU A 9 3.20 2.19 -8.06
CA LEU A 9 4.57 1.72 -8.17
C LEU A 9 4.64 0.36 -8.85
N PHE A 10 3.73 -0.55 -8.50
CA PHE A 10 3.73 -1.91 -9.02
C PHE A 10 2.32 -2.51 -9.01
N ASP A 11 2.02 -3.31 -10.03
CA ASP A 11 0.79 -4.10 -10.14
C ASP A 11 1.15 -5.59 -10.09
N TYR A 12 0.72 -6.26 -9.02
CA TYR A 12 0.95 -7.68 -8.81
C TYR A 12 -0.21 -8.48 -9.40
N GLU A 13 -0.12 -8.81 -10.69
CA GLU A 13 -1.18 -9.55 -11.41
C GLU A 13 -1.59 -10.85 -10.70
N ASN A 14 -0.60 -11.64 -10.23
CA ASN A 14 -0.82 -12.94 -9.61
C ASN A 14 -1.32 -12.86 -8.15
N LEU A 15 -1.13 -11.72 -7.48
CA LEU A 15 -1.55 -11.52 -6.08
C LEU A 15 -2.79 -10.63 -5.99
N HIS A 16 -3.29 -10.12 -7.12
CA HIS A 16 -4.35 -9.12 -7.19
C HIS A 16 -4.08 -7.94 -6.25
N GLY A 17 -2.82 -7.50 -6.19
CA GLY A 17 -2.33 -6.49 -5.26
C GLY A 17 -1.68 -5.32 -5.98
N LEU A 18 -1.68 -4.15 -5.35
CA LEU A 18 -1.05 -2.93 -5.88
C LEU A 18 -0.06 -2.38 -4.84
N ALA A 19 1.15 -2.04 -5.26
CA ALA A 19 2.04 -1.18 -4.49
C ALA A 19 1.85 0.26 -4.92
N ILE A 20 1.55 1.15 -3.97
CA ILE A 20 1.35 2.57 -4.22
C ILE A 20 2.25 3.42 -3.31
N GLN A 21 2.69 4.56 -3.83
CA GLN A 21 3.37 5.59 -3.08
C GLN A 21 2.41 6.71 -2.76
N ILE A 22 2.38 7.18 -1.52
CA ILE A 22 1.66 8.40 -1.12
C ILE A 22 2.65 9.56 -0.95
N SER A 23 2.16 10.79 -1.08
CA SER A 23 2.91 11.99 -0.73
C SER A 23 3.45 11.93 0.71
N THR A 24 4.70 12.37 0.91
CA THR A 24 5.35 12.41 2.23
C THR A 24 4.67 13.35 3.23
N ALA A 25 3.84 14.28 2.75
CA ALA A 25 3.02 15.13 3.60
C ALA A 25 1.80 14.40 4.21
N LYS A 26 1.49 13.17 3.76
CA LYS A 26 0.34 12.39 4.23
C LYS A 26 0.77 11.34 5.25
N SER A 27 -0.10 11.09 6.22
CA SER A 27 0.08 10.03 7.21
C SER A 27 -0.27 8.66 6.60
N ILE A 28 0.60 7.68 6.85
CA ILE A 28 0.40 6.27 6.46
C ILE A 28 -0.89 5.72 7.07
N GLU A 29 -1.16 6.00 8.35
CA GLU A 29 -2.37 5.55 9.04
C GLU A 29 -3.65 6.07 8.36
N LYS A 30 -3.64 7.36 7.98
CA LYS A 30 -4.77 7.97 7.26
C LYS A 30 -4.93 7.38 5.87
N ALA A 31 -3.83 7.05 5.18
CA ALA A 31 -3.88 6.39 3.88
C ALA A 31 -4.47 4.99 4.00
N ILE A 32 -4.01 4.19 4.98
CA ILE A 32 -4.56 2.86 5.26
C ILE A 32 -6.06 2.94 5.54
N ALA A 33 -6.49 3.86 6.41
CA ALA A 33 -7.91 4.04 6.72
C ALA A 33 -8.74 4.51 5.52
N HIS A 34 -8.15 5.25 4.58
CA HIS A 34 -8.80 5.66 3.34
C HIS A 34 -8.97 4.48 2.39
N PHE A 35 -7.88 3.78 2.06
CA PHE A 35 -7.91 2.70 1.08
C PHE A 35 -8.70 1.47 1.56
N LYS A 36 -8.77 1.22 2.87
CA LYS A 36 -9.64 0.17 3.45
C LYS A 36 -11.13 0.39 3.19
N LYS A 37 -11.56 1.61 2.85
CA LYS A 37 -12.96 1.94 2.55
C LYS A 37 -13.29 1.87 1.05
N VAL A 38 -12.29 1.66 0.20
CA VAL A 38 -12.51 1.55 -1.25
C VAL A 38 -13.16 0.22 -1.56
N GLN A 39 -14.30 0.26 -2.25
CA GLN A 39 -15.02 -0.95 -2.62
C GLN A 39 -14.14 -1.87 -3.48
N GLY A 40 -14.09 -3.15 -3.12
CA GLY A 40 -13.26 -4.16 -3.79
C GLY A 40 -11.87 -4.34 -3.18
N VAL A 41 -11.42 -3.44 -2.29
CA VAL A 41 -10.18 -3.65 -1.53
C VAL A 41 -10.41 -4.67 -0.43
N VAL A 42 -9.61 -5.74 -0.44
CA VAL A 42 -9.67 -6.81 0.57
C VAL A 42 -8.81 -6.48 1.79
N SER A 43 -7.62 -5.91 1.58
CA SER A 43 -6.68 -5.54 2.64
C SER A 43 -5.80 -4.37 2.22
N VAL A 44 -5.26 -3.67 3.23
CA VAL A 44 -4.26 -2.61 3.05
C VAL A 44 -3.29 -2.68 4.21
N SER A 45 -2.00 -2.77 3.89
CA SER A 45 -0.88 -2.76 4.83
C SER A 45 0.17 -1.76 4.40
N GLN A 46 0.96 -1.29 5.35
CA GLN A 46 2.17 -0.54 5.06
C GLN A 46 3.21 -1.49 4.45
N ASP A 47 3.94 -1.03 3.43
CA ASP A 47 5.09 -1.75 2.90
C ASP A 47 6.29 -1.60 3.83
N GLU A 48 6.99 -2.70 4.09
CA GLU A 48 8.03 -2.80 5.10
C GLU A 48 9.32 -3.40 4.53
N LEU A 49 10.46 -2.90 5.01
CA LEU A 49 11.77 -3.47 4.69
C LEU A 49 11.93 -4.81 5.40
N MET A 50 11.79 -5.90 4.64
CA MET A 50 12.06 -7.25 5.15
C MET A 50 13.57 -7.48 5.32
N GLN A 51 13.98 -8.01 6.47
CA GLN A 51 15.34 -8.47 6.72
C GLN A 51 15.38 -10.00 6.77
N ILE A 52 16.32 -10.60 6.04
CA ILE A 52 16.58 -12.03 6.14
C ILE A 52 17.51 -12.23 7.34
N THR A 53 16.97 -12.72 8.44
CA THR A 53 17.79 -13.26 9.53
C THR A 53 18.22 -14.68 9.14
N LYS A 54 19.50 -15.01 9.30
CA LYS A 54 19.95 -16.40 9.17
C LYS A 54 19.34 -17.19 10.33
N PRO A 55 18.68 -18.34 10.08
CA PRO A 55 18.35 -19.24 11.16
C PRO A 55 19.65 -19.73 11.81
N GLU A 56 19.72 -19.67 13.14
CA GLU A 56 20.81 -20.26 13.96
C GLU A 56 20.73 -21.79 13.96
#